data_AF-A0A1X7STL7-F1
#
_entry.id   AF-A0A1X7STL7-F1
#
_cell.length_a   1.000
_cell.length_b   1.000
_cell.length_c   1.000
_cell.angle_alpha   90.00
_cell.angle_beta   90.00
_cell.angle_gamma   90.00
#
_symmetry.space_group_name_H-M   'P 1'
#
loop_
_entity.id
_entity.type
_entity.pdbx_description
1 polymer ?
#
loop_
_entity_poly.entity_id
_entity_poly.type
_entity_poly.pdbx_seq_one_letter_code
_entity_poly.pdbx_strand_id
1 'polypeptide(L)'
;MSSHYFAFLLSFIVLLYEANASSGMGHCTTGYRTPSLYHQYCCLSANNGKAFKMNESNSYTYIFCPTAGLPKALCYSLGLIRFYSCSEVLENIPNAASGYYNISQSNGSIVSVYCDMEGSKCDGNGGWMRIGYINMTEPGATCPQGLYNYTYGGKTLCDKSHNLVSGCSATFFSSIGLNYTKVCGQARGYHFGGTDGIYPNNGGTGNIDGAYVDGLSITHGSNPRQHIWTYAVGYTENGRPVYSCPCNINSTTTSSPYVGNDYYCESGATSSNIQNNRFYPDDIMWDGQQCDYLEFPCCSSSTIPWFIKTLPQSVTDDIELRMCSSEGYPNEATPIDIIEIYIH
;
A
#
# COMPACT_ATOMS: atom_id res chain seq x y z
N MET A 1 37.64 27.37 -45.27
CA MET A 1 37.41 28.33 -44.17
C MET A 1 36.13 29.07 -44.50
N SER A 2 35.05 29.11 -43.74
CA SER A 2 34.73 28.67 -42.38
C SER A 2 33.26 28.22 -42.36
N SER A 3 32.95 27.29 -41.47
CA SER A 3 31.62 26.78 -41.12
C SER A 3 31.21 27.38 -39.79
N HIS A 4 30.00 27.93 -39.65
CA HIS A 4 29.36 28.19 -38.35
C HIS A 4 27.84 27.94 -38.48
N TYR A 5 27.38 26.76 -38.05
CA TYR A 5 26.81 26.46 -36.73
C TYR A 5 25.44 27.12 -36.48
N PHE A 6 24.40 26.35 -36.80
CA PHE A 6 23.06 26.45 -36.23
C PHE A 6 23.15 26.05 -34.74
N ALA A 7 22.87 26.98 -33.83
CA ALA A 7 22.69 26.67 -32.41
C ALA A 7 21.27 27.08 -32.01
N PHE A 8 20.47 26.06 -31.70
CA PHE A 8 19.15 26.14 -31.08
C PHE A 8 19.20 27.03 -29.83
N LEU A 9 18.50 28.17 -29.84
CA LEU A 9 18.09 28.86 -28.62
C LEU A 9 16.92 28.08 -28.02
N LEU A 10 17.23 27.11 -27.16
CA LEU A 10 16.22 26.55 -26.26
C LEU A 10 15.80 27.65 -25.29
N SER A 11 14.55 28.09 -25.49
CA SER A 11 13.80 28.98 -24.63
C SER A 11 13.86 28.49 -23.18
N PHE A 12 14.54 29.25 -22.30
CA PHE A 12 14.41 29.11 -20.85
C PHE A 12 13.00 29.53 -20.46
N ILE A 13 12.06 28.58 -20.43
CA ILE A 13 10.71 28.80 -19.91
C ILE A 13 10.83 28.94 -18.39
N VAL A 14 10.93 30.18 -17.93
CA VAL A 14 10.77 30.52 -16.50
C VAL A 14 9.26 30.60 -16.25
N LEU A 15 8.68 29.55 -15.64
CA LEU A 15 7.32 29.63 -15.12
C LEU A 15 7.36 30.43 -13.82
N LEU A 16 7.08 31.73 -13.92
CA LEU A 16 6.83 32.61 -12.78
C LEU A 16 5.33 32.67 -12.57
N TYR A 17 4.85 32.17 -11.43
CA TYR A 17 3.46 32.31 -11.04
C TYR A 17 3.42 33.27 -9.84
N GLU A 18 2.75 34.40 -10.01
CA GLU A 18 2.50 35.34 -8.93
C GLU A 18 1.31 34.84 -8.10
N ALA A 19 1.58 34.41 -6.87
CA ALA A 19 0.52 34.15 -5.90
C ALA A 19 0.19 35.45 -5.16
N ASN A 20 -1.02 35.98 -5.37
CA ASN A 20 -1.60 37.01 -4.51
C ASN A 20 -2.05 36.36 -3.20
N ALA A 21 -1.18 36.35 -2.18
CA ALA A 21 -1.57 35.91 -0.84
C ALA A 21 -2.39 37.00 -0.15
N SER A 22 -3.73 36.91 -0.20
CA SER A 22 -4.58 37.62 0.75
C SER A 22 -4.69 36.80 2.05
N SER A 23 -4.05 37.32 3.10
CA SER A 23 -4.20 36.98 4.52
C SER A 23 -3.69 35.62 5.02
N GLY A 24 -2.81 35.69 6.04
CA GLY A 24 -2.77 34.71 7.13
C GLY A 24 -1.41 34.04 7.41
N MET A 25 -0.84 34.35 8.60
CA MET A 25 0.34 33.74 9.28
C MET A 25 1.71 34.14 8.69
N GLY A 26 2.55 34.99 9.31
CA GLY A 26 3.01 35.07 10.71
C GLY A 26 4.12 34.03 10.90
N HIS A 27 5.44 34.31 10.91
CA HIS A 27 6.21 35.38 11.55
C HIS A 27 7.50 35.65 10.76
N CYS A 28 7.71 36.88 10.32
CA CYS A 28 9.02 37.48 10.04
C CYS A 28 8.93 38.96 10.44
N THR A 29 8.71 39.20 11.74
CA THR A 29 8.54 40.55 12.29
C THR A 29 9.85 41.06 12.87
N THR A 30 10.60 41.83 12.10
CA THR A 30 11.28 43.03 12.62
C THR A 30 10.50 44.23 12.12
N GLY A 31 9.79 44.87 13.06
CA GLY A 31 8.76 45.89 12.87
C GLY A 31 9.02 46.97 11.82
N TYR A 32 8.30 46.89 10.69
CA TYR A 32 7.93 48.05 9.88
C TYR A 32 6.46 47.92 9.44
N ARG A 33 5.64 48.91 9.79
CA ARG A 33 4.26 49.08 9.31
C ARG A 33 4.28 49.79 7.96
N THR A 34 4.44 49.05 6.86
CA THR A 34 4.14 49.51 5.49
C THR A 34 3.63 48.32 4.66
N PRO A 35 2.83 48.52 3.59
CA PRO A 35 2.18 47.44 2.85
C PRO A 35 3.23 46.50 2.25
N SER A 36 3.13 45.19 2.50
CA SER A 36 4.11 44.23 2.00
C SER A 36 3.94 44.01 0.49
N LEU A 37 4.77 44.67 -0.31
CA LEU A 37 4.92 44.48 -1.77
C LEU A 37 5.80 43.26 -2.09
N TYR A 38 5.64 42.14 -1.38
CA TYR A 38 6.40 40.93 -1.64
C TYR A 38 5.55 39.95 -2.45
N HIS A 39 5.78 39.90 -3.77
CA HIS A 39 5.33 38.77 -4.58
C HIS A 39 6.16 37.52 -4.22
N GLN A 40 5.49 36.39 -4.02
CA GLN A 40 6.15 35.11 -3.77
C GLN A 40 6.30 34.37 -5.10
N TYR A 41 7.53 33.99 -5.42
CA TYR A 41 7.88 33.21 -6.62
C TYR A 41 8.44 31.86 -6.19
N CYS A 42 8.17 30.80 -6.93
CA CYS A 42 8.80 29.48 -6.75
C CYS A 42 10.01 29.35 -7.65
N CYS A 43 11.20 29.24 -7.07
CA CYS A 43 12.43 29.01 -7.81
C CYS A 43 12.63 27.52 -8.07
N LEU A 44 12.90 27.17 -9.33
CA LEU A 44 13.46 25.85 -9.65
C LEU A 44 14.79 25.66 -8.92
N SER A 45 15.09 24.43 -8.53
CA SER A 45 16.34 24.07 -7.84
C SER A 45 17.60 24.51 -8.63
N ALA A 46 17.55 24.44 -9.96
CA ALA A 46 18.60 24.92 -10.86
C ALA A 46 18.88 26.44 -10.75
N ASN A 47 17.99 27.19 -10.10
CA ASN A 47 18.06 28.63 -9.93
C ASN A 47 18.37 29.07 -8.50
N ASN A 48 18.60 28.14 -7.57
CA ASN A 48 18.98 28.48 -6.19
C ASN A 48 20.24 29.36 -6.17
N GLY A 49 20.19 30.44 -5.38
CA GLY A 49 21.26 31.42 -5.28
C GLY A 49 21.42 32.35 -6.49
N LYS A 50 20.55 32.25 -7.52
CA LYS A 50 20.54 33.17 -8.66
C LYS A 50 19.58 34.33 -8.42
N ALA A 51 19.86 35.44 -9.10
CA ALA A 51 18.98 36.61 -9.16
C ALA A 51 18.54 36.85 -10.61
N PHE A 52 17.26 37.15 -10.80
CA PHE A 52 16.66 37.42 -12.09
C PHE A 52 16.13 38.85 -12.13
N LYS A 53 16.25 39.49 -13.28
CA LYS A 53 15.73 40.83 -13.54
C LYS A 53 14.66 40.73 -14.62
N MET A 54 13.44 41.15 -14.29
CA MET A 54 12.34 41.32 -15.24
C MET A 54 12.07 42.79 -15.50
N ASN A 55 11.68 43.13 -16.72
CA ASN A 55 11.26 44.46 -17.10
C ASN A 55 9.85 44.37 -17.68
N GLU A 56 8.88 44.93 -16.95
CA GLU A 56 7.51 45.10 -17.42
C GLU A 56 7.11 46.55 -17.29
N SER A 57 6.64 47.16 -18.37
CA SER A 57 6.02 48.50 -18.36
C SER A 57 6.89 49.60 -17.70
N ASN A 58 8.20 49.63 -17.96
CA ASN A 58 9.18 50.53 -17.33
C ASN A 58 9.40 50.34 -15.82
N SER A 59 8.94 49.22 -15.25
CA SER A 59 9.25 48.78 -13.89
C SER A 59 10.23 47.62 -13.91
N TYR A 60 11.20 47.63 -12.99
CA TYR A 60 12.15 46.54 -12.81
C TYR A 60 11.76 45.69 -11.60
N THR A 61 11.47 44.41 -11.83
CA THR A 61 11.27 43.43 -10.75
C THR A 61 12.53 42.59 -10.62
N TYR A 62 13.08 42.51 -9.41
CA TYR A 62 14.22 41.66 -9.08
C TYR A 62 13.74 40.46 -8.27
N ILE A 63 13.96 39.25 -8.80
CA ILE A 63 13.59 37.99 -8.15
C ILE A 63 14.86 37.35 -7.62
N PHE A 64 14.93 37.16 -6.31
CA PHE A 64 16.08 36.54 -5.66
C PHE A 64 15.70 35.12 -5.22
N CYS A 65 16.36 34.13 -5.80
CA CYS A 65 16.18 32.75 -5.38
C CYS A 65 17.07 32.46 -4.17
N PRO A 66 16.50 32.03 -3.03
CA PRO A 66 17.30 31.68 -1.86
C PRO A 66 18.31 30.59 -2.19
N THR A 67 19.49 30.67 -1.59
CA THR A 67 20.55 29.66 -1.72
C THR A 67 20.12 28.30 -1.17
N ALA A 68 19.24 28.30 -0.15
CA ALA A 68 18.65 27.09 0.44
C ALA A 68 17.42 26.57 -0.32
N GLY A 69 16.96 27.23 -1.39
CA GLY A 69 15.67 26.95 -2.04
C GLY A 69 14.46 27.52 -1.27
N LEU A 70 13.31 27.62 -1.94
CA LEU A 70 12.04 28.02 -1.31
C LEU A 70 11.37 26.85 -0.59
N PRO A 71 10.34 27.10 0.26
CA PRO A 71 9.56 26.03 0.88
C PRO A 71 8.89 25.18 -0.21
N LYS A 72 9.47 24.02 -0.53
CA LYS A 72 8.95 23.09 -1.55
C LYS A 72 7.48 22.75 -1.28
N ALA A 73 7.08 22.67 0.00
CA ALA A 73 5.69 22.50 0.42
C ALA A 73 4.72 23.55 -0.15
N LEU A 74 5.09 24.83 -0.16
CA LEU A 74 4.25 25.89 -0.73
C LEU A 74 4.17 25.78 -2.26
N CYS A 75 5.30 25.51 -2.92
CA CYS A 75 5.30 25.34 -4.37
C CYS A 75 4.49 24.11 -4.81
N TYR A 76 4.50 23.07 -3.99
CA TYR A 76 3.70 21.87 -4.20
C TYR A 76 2.20 22.14 -4.00
N SER A 77 1.83 22.85 -2.93
CA SER A 77 0.42 23.21 -2.69
C SER A 77 -0.16 24.14 -3.76
N LEU A 78 0.71 24.93 -4.43
CA LEU A 78 0.36 25.74 -5.59
C LEU A 78 0.39 24.96 -6.93
N GLY A 79 0.75 23.68 -6.93
CA GLY A 79 0.83 22.84 -8.14
C GLY A 79 1.98 23.18 -9.09
N LEU A 80 2.98 23.93 -8.61
CA LEU A 80 4.13 24.41 -9.40
C LEU A 80 5.28 23.40 -9.46
N ILE A 81 5.36 22.52 -8.46
CA ILE A 81 6.22 21.33 -8.50
C ILE A 81 5.37 20.08 -8.42
N ARG A 82 5.86 19.02 -9.07
CA ARG A 82 5.21 17.72 -9.15
C ARG A 82 6.12 16.70 -8.49
N PHE A 83 5.53 15.85 -7.67
CA PHE A 83 6.18 14.68 -7.13
C PHE A 83 5.56 13.44 -7.75
N TYR A 84 6.37 12.42 -7.93
CA TYR A 84 6.02 11.16 -8.57
C TYR A 84 5.84 10.03 -7.56
N SER A 85 6.26 10.19 -6.31
CA SER A 85 6.00 9.21 -5.25
C SER A 85 5.89 9.86 -3.87
N CYS A 86 5.33 9.15 -2.90
CA CYS A 86 5.32 9.57 -1.50
C CYS A 86 6.74 9.70 -0.92
N SER A 87 7.66 8.83 -1.36
CA SER A 87 9.07 8.91 -0.98
C SER A 87 9.70 10.22 -1.47
N GLU A 88 9.45 10.62 -2.72
CA GLU A 88 9.93 11.91 -3.24
C GLU A 88 9.33 13.10 -2.49
N VAL A 89 8.06 13.02 -2.09
CA VAL A 89 7.45 14.05 -1.23
C VAL A 89 8.23 14.18 0.06
N LEU A 90 8.52 13.08 0.75
CA LEU A 90 9.21 13.08 2.04
C LEU A 90 10.67 13.55 1.92
N GLU A 91 11.39 13.13 0.88
CA GLU A 91 12.76 13.61 0.58
C GLU A 91 12.81 15.13 0.37
N ASN A 92 11.77 15.70 -0.24
CA ASN A 92 11.69 17.11 -0.57
C ASN A 92 11.04 17.95 0.55
N ILE A 93 10.23 17.34 1.40
CA ILE A 93 9.52 17.96 2.51
C ILE A 93 9.74 17.07 3.75
N PRO A 94 10.88 17.21 4.46
CA PRO A 94 11.29 16.28 5.52
C PRO A 94 10.34 16.19 6.73
N ASN A 95 9.42 17.15 6.88
CA ASN A 95 8.41 17.18 7.95
C ASN A 95 6.99 17.01 7.38
N ALA A 96 6.86 16.40 6.19
CA ALA A 96 5.57 16.04 5.64
C ALA A 96 4.85 15.08 6.60
N ALA A 97 3.61 15.38 6.93
CA ALA A 97 2.76 14.50 7.75
C ALA A 97 2.03 13.50 6.86
N SER A 98 1.63 12.36 7.40
CA SER A 98 0.76 11.43 6.67
C SER A 98 -0.54 12.08 6.21
N GLY A 99 -1.00 11.70 5.03
CA GLY A 99 -2.19 12.27 4.43
C GLY A 99 -2.29 12.02 2.94
N TYR A 100 -3.26 12.67 2.30
CA TYR A 100 -3.44 12.56 0.86
C TYR A 100 -2.57 13.57 0.11
N TYR A 101 -1.83 13.08 -0.88
CA TYR A 101 -0.95 13.86 -1.73
C TYR A 101 -1.32 13.64 -3.20
N ASN A 102 -1.23 14.70 -3.98
CA ASN A 102 -1.31 14.67 -5.44
C ASN A 102 0.01 14.17 -6.03
N ILE A 103 0.00 12.97 -6.59
CA ILE A 103 1.14 12.34 -7.24
C ILE A 103 0.96 12.37 -8.76
N SER A 104 1.99 12.83 -9.45
CA SER A 104 2.01 12.90 -10.91
C SER A 104 2.46 11.57 -11.50
N GLN A 105 1.73 11.11 -12.51
CA GLN A 105 2.08 9.92 -13.28
C GLN A 105 2.96 10.29 -14.48
N SER A 106 3.63 9.29 -15.05
CA SER A 106 4.46 9.43 -16.26
C SER A 106 3.67 9.93 -17.48
N ASN A 107 2.37 9.64 -17.56
CA ASN A 107 1.46 10.14 -18.59
C ASN A 107 0.97 11.59 -18.36
N GLY A 108 1.42 12.25 -17.29
CA GLY A 108 1.09 13.63 -16.94
C GLY A 108 -0.21 13.80 -16.13
N SER A 109 -0.98 12.74 -15.92
CA SER A 109 -2.15 12.75 -15.03
C SER A 109 -1.75 12.84 -13.56
N ILE A 110 -2.69 13.26 -12.72
CA ILE A 110 -2.48 13.43 -11.29
C ILE A 110 -3.47 12.54 -10.55
N VAL A 111 -2.98 11.78 -9.58
CA VAL A 111 -3.78 10.95 -8.69
C VAL A 111 -3.59 11.39 -7.26
N SER A 112 -4.68 11.38 -6.49
CA SER A 112 -4.61 11.59 -5.05
C SER A 112 -4.39 10.24 -4.37
N VAL A 113 -3.26 10.08 -3.69
CA VAL A 113 -2.89 8.85 -2.98
C VAL A 113 -2.61 9.16 -1.53
N TYR A 114 -2.88 8.20 -0.64
CA TYR A 114 -2.50 8.33 0.75
C TYR A 114 -1.02 7.98 0.90
N CYS A 115 -0.26 8.88 1.50
CA CYS A 115 1.14 8.69 1.85
C CYS A 115 1.26 8.50 3.37
N ASP A 116 1.86 7.40 3.78
CA ASP A 116 2.33 7.22 5.16
C ASP A 116 3.76 7.78 5.27
N MET A 117 3.86 8.98 5.86
CA MET A 117 5.12 9.71 6.04
C MET A 117 5.84 9.37 7.33
N GLU A 118 5.18 8.71 8.28
CA GLU A 118 5.83 8.27 9.51
C GLU A 118 6.39 6.84 9.36
N GLY A 119 5.72 5.98 8.59
CA GLY A 119 6.15 4.61 8.30
C GLY A 119 6.15 3.68 9.50
N SER A 120 5.52 4.08 10.62
CA SER A 120 5.52 3.33 11.89
C SER A 120 4.85 1.96 11.79
N LYS A 121 3.95 1.79 10.82
CA LYS A 121 3.31 0.52 10.46
C LYS A 121 4.20 -0.40 9.64
N CYS A 122 5.23 0.14 9.00
CA CYS A 122 6.15 -0.54 8.11
C CYS A 122 7.57 -0.49 8.71
N ASP A 123 8.55 0.05 7.99
CA ASP A 123 9.97 0.02 8.40
C ASP A 123 10.44 1.24 9.20
N GLY A 124 9.52 2.14 9.58
CA GLY A 124 9.81 3.35 10.35
C GLY A 124 10.44 4.51 9.55
N ASN A 125 10.62 4.37 8.23
CA ASN A 125 11.28 5.40 7.42
C ASN A 125 10.33 6.37 6.70
N GLY A 126 9.02 6.10 6.71
CA GLY A 126 8.03 6.90 6.00
C GLY A 126 8.13 6.82 4.46
N GLY A 127 7.37 7.67 3.77
CA GLY A 127 7.39 7.76 2.30
C GLY A 127 6.62 6.63 1.59
N TRP A 128 5.82 5.88 2.32
CA TRP A 128 5.07 4.73 1.82
C TRP A 128 3.80 5.18 1.09
N MET A 129 3.58 4.68 -0.13
CA MET A 129 2.40 5.00 -0.93
C MET A 129 1.35 3.91 -0.82
N ARG A 130 0.15 4.22 -0.34
CA ARG A 130 -0.96 3.25 -0.28
C ARG A 130 -1.54 3.01 -1.67
N ILE A 131 -1.55 1.76 -2.09
CA ILE A 131 -2.14 1.32 -3.37
C ILE A 131 -3.34 0.38 -3.20
N GLY A 132 -3.43 -0.31 -2.05
CA GLY A 132 -4.56 -1.17 -1.72
C GLY A 132 -5.25 -0.71 -0.44
N TYR A 133 -6.58 -0.60 -0.49
CA TYR A 133 -7.41 -0.25 0.65
C TYR A 133 -8.79 -0.91 0.54
N ILE A 134 -9.07 -1.83 1.46
CA ILE A 134 -10.41 -2.38 1.71
C ILE A 134 -10.70 -2.11 3.17
N ASN A 135 -11.83 -1.46 3.46
CA ASN A 135 -12.31 -1.27 4.83
C ASN A 135 -13.84 -1.43 4.88
N MET A 136 -14.29 -2.66 5.06
CA MET A 136 -15.71 -3.00 5.11
C MET A 136 -16.42 -2.54 6.41
N THR A 137 -15.66 -1.96 7.36
CA THR A 137 -16.25 -1.33 8.55
C THR A 137 -16.78 0.07 8.28
N GLU A 138 -16.41 0.68 7.15
CA GLU A 138 -16.89 2.01 6.76
C GLU A 138 -18.35 1.95 6.27
N PRO A 139 -19.18 2.97 6.60
CA PRO A 139 -20.56 3.02 6.13
C PRO A 139 -20.64 3.02 4.60
N GLY A 140 -21.35 2.03 4.04
CA GLY A 140 -21.55 1.92 2.59
C GLY A 140 -20.37 1.33 1.81
N ALA A 141 -19.36 0.78 2.50
CA ALA A 141 -18.26 0.08 1.86
C ALA A 141 -18.75 -1.14 1.04
N THR A 142 -18.10 -1.36 -0.10
CA THR A 142 -18.37 -2.50 -0.99
C THR A 142 -17.06 -3.14 -1.40
N CYS A 143 -17.08 -4.45 -1.61
CA CYS A 143 -15.92 -5.17 -2.11
C CYS A 143 -15.45 -4.68 -3.48
N PRO A 144 -14.13 -4.64 -3.72
CA PRO A 144 -13.59 -4.22 -5.00
C PRO A 144 -13.93 -5.23 -6.10
N GLN A 145 -13.79 -4.80 -7.34
CA GLN A 145 -14.08 -5.63 -8.51
C GLN A 145 -13.32 -6.96 -8.44
N GLY A 146 -14.05 -8.05 -8.67
CA GLY A 146 -13.52 -9.42 -8.63
C GLY A 146 -13.72 -10.10 -7.28
N LEU A 147 -13.95 -9.36 -6.20
CA LEU A 147 -14.42 -9.88 -4.92
C LEU A 147 -15.92 -9.61 -4.73
N TYR A 148 -16.55 -10.33 -3.80
CA TYR A 148 -18.00 -10.35 -3.64
C TYR A 148 -18.41 -10.03 -2.21
N ASN A 149 -19.50 -9.27 -2.07
CA ASN A 149 -20.08 -8.93 -0.77
C ASN A 149 -20.94 -10.10 -0.28
N TYR A 150 -20.64 -10.59 0.92
CA TYR A 150 -21.48 -11.58 1.60
C TYR A 150 -21.68 -11.21 3.06
N THR A 151 -22.77 -11.72 3.64
CA THR A 151 -23.08 -11.50 5.05
C THR A 151 -22.74 -12.73 5.87
N TYR A 152 -21.83 -12.56 6.84
CA TYR A 152 -21.42 -13.58 7.80
C TYR A 152 -21.71 -13.07 9.21
N GLY A 153 -22.55 -13.77 9.98
CA GLY A 153 -22.86 -13.39 11.36
C GLY A 153 -23.36 -11.94 11.53
N GLY A 154 -24.03 -11.38 10.52
CA GLY A 154 -24.49 -9.98 10.51
C GLY A 154 -23.45 -8.94 10.05
N LYS A 155 -22.21 -9.35 9.74
CA LYS A 155 -21.16 -8.51 9.13
C LYS A 155 -21.18 -8.65 7.62
N THR A 156 -21.05 -7.55 6.89
CA THR A 156 -20.80 -7.59 5.44
C THR A 156 -19.31 -7.63 5.21
N LEU A 157 -18.82 -8.67 4.53
CA LEU A 157 -17.41 -8.96 4.32
C LEU A 157 -17.13 -9.21 2.83
N CYS A 158 -15.86 -9.16 2.46
CA CYS A 158 -15.40 -9.56 1.13
C CYS A 158 -14.95 -11.00 1.11
N ASP A 159 -15.31 -11.69 0.05
CA ASP A 159 -14.94 -13.08 -0.18
C ASP A 159 -14.74 -13.38 -1.67
N LYS A 160 -14.25 -14.57 -1.97
CA LYS A 160 -14.32 -15.16 -3.30
C LYS A 160 -15.76 -15.50 -3.69
N SER A 161 -15.99 -15.67 -4.98
CA SER A 161 -17.30 -16.13 -5.48
C SER A 161 -17.71 -17.47 -4.86
N HIS A 162 -18.88 -17.53 -4.24
CA HIS A 162 -19.48 -18.77 -3.73
C HIS A 162 -19.81 -19.80 -4.82
N ASN A 163 -19.81 -19.39 -6.10
CA ASN A 163 -20.02 -20.31 -7.22
C ASN A 163 -18.76 -21.13 -7.56
N LEU A 164 -17.61 -20.81 -6.97
CA LEU A 164 -16.36 -21.55 -7.18
C LEU A 164 -16.23 -22.68 -6.15
N VAL A 165 -16.25 -23.93 -6.65
CA VAL A 165 -16.01 -25.13 -5.85
C VAL A 165 -14.60 -25.12 -5.27
N SER A 166 -13.60 -24.71 -6.04
CA SER A 166 -12.24 -24.49 -5.57
C SER A 166 -11.58 -23.40 -6.41
N GLY A 167 -10.49 -22.82 -5.92
CA GLY A 167 -9.74 -21.80 -6.64
C GLY A 167 -9.84 -20.44 -5.96
N CYS A 168 -9.59 -19.38 -6.75
CA CYS A 168 -9.47 -18.03 -6.22
C CYS A 168 -10.32 -17.03 -6.98
N SER A 169 -10.78 -16.00 -6.26
CA SER A 169 -11.19 -14.73 -6.86
C SER A 169 -10.13 -13.67 -6.56
N ALA A 170 -9.98 -12.68 -7.44
CA ALA A 170 -8.87 -11.73 -7.35
C ALA A 170 -9.32 -10.29 -7.60
N THR A 171 -8.64 -9.36 -6.95
CA THR A 171 -8.68 -7.93 -7.25
C THR A 171 -7.26 -7.41 -7.46
N PHE A 172 -7.13 -6.31 -8.19
CA PHE A 172 -5.84 -5.70 -8.52
C PHE A 172 -5.76 -4.28 -7.95
N PHE A 173 -4.59 -3.94 -7.43
CA PHE A 173 -4.25 -2.62 -6.89
C PHE A 173 -3.16 -2.01 -7.76
N SER A 174 -3.47 -0.89 -8.40
CA SER A 174 -2.55 -0.32 -9.36
C SER A 174 -1.34 0.31 -8.68
N SER A 175 -0.15 -0.01 -9.16
CA SER A 175 1.09 0.67 -8.79
C SER A 175 1.22 2.06 -9.43
N ILE A 176 0.24 2.45 -10.28
CA ILE A 176 0.26 3.63 -11.15
C ILE A 176 1.53 3.72 -12.02
N GLY A 177 2.16 2.58 -12.29
CA GLY A 177 3.40 2.45 -13.05
C GLY A 177 4.65 2.93 -12.29
N LEU A 178 4.57 3.04 -10.96
CA LEU A 178 5.72 3.42 -10.14
C LEU A 178 6.65 2.26 -9.90
N ASN A 179 7.94 2.56 -9.95
CA ASN A 179 8.98 1.64 -9.54
C ASN A 179 8.97 1.49 -8.03
N TYR A 180 8.89 0.26 -7.54
CA TYR A 180 9.00 -0.04 -6.12
C TYR A 180 9.86 -1.28 -5.88
N THR A 181 10.44 -1.35 -4.68
CA THR A 181 11.27 -2.48 -4.23
C THR A 181 10.81 -3.06 -2.90
N LYS A 182 9.92 -2.37 -2.19
CA LYS A 182 9.34 -2.84 -0.95
C LYS A 182 7.83 -2.82 -1.01
N VAL A 183 7.23 -3.79 -0.35
CA VAL A 183 5.78 -3.90 -0.12
C VAL A 183 5.55 -4.06 1.36
N CYS A 184 4.57 -3.34 1.89
CA CYS A 184 4.14 -3.43 3.27
C CYS A 184 2.62 -3.53 3.31
N GLY A 185 2.06 -4.31 4.23
CA GLY A 185 0.61 -4.39 4.30
C GLY A 185 0.08 -5.16 5.49
N GLN A 186 -1.23 -5.08 5.68
CA GLN A 186 -1.98 -5.83 6.67
C GLN A 186 -3.26 -6.41 6.07
N ALA A 187 -3.76 -7.46 6.70
CA ALA A 187 -5.07 -8.02 6.44
C ALA A 187 -5.79 -8.31 7.76
N ARG A 188 -7.13 -8.21 7.75
CA ARG A 188 -7.97 -8.73 8.81
C ARG A 188 -9.03 -9.63 8.21
N GLY A 189 -9.01 -10.89 8.64
CA GLY A 189 -9.90 -11.93 8.14
C GLY A 189 -10.64 -12.64 9.25
N TYR A 190 -11.51 -13.54 8.82
CA TYR A 190 -12.28 -14.40 9.70
C TYR A 190 -12.29 -15.82 9.15
N HIS A 191 -12.45 -16.77 10.07
CA HIS A 191 -12.57 -18.18 9.72
C HIS A 191 -14.05 -18.54 9.53
N PHE A 192 -14.37 -19.24 8.44
CA PHE A 192 -15.65 -19.90 8.24
C PHE A 192 -15.46 -21.36 7.82
N GLY A 193 -16.20 -22.26 8.47
CA GLY A 193 -16.20 -23.67 8.11
C GLY A 193 -14.93 -24.39 8.56
N GLY A 194 -14.41 -25.29 7.73
CA GLY A 194 -13.20 -26.05 8.02
C GLY A 194 -12.12 -25.84 6.97
N THR A 195 -11.40 -24.72 7.08
CA THR A 195 -10.26 -24.39 6.19
C THR A 195 -9.09 -25.36 6.38
N ASP A 196 -8.32 -25.62 5.34
CA ASP A 196 -7.25 -26.63 5.36
C ASP A 196 -5.83 -26.02 5.33
N GLY A 197 -5.68 -24.72 5.57
CA GLY A 197 -4.37 -24.07 5.70
C GLY A 197 -3.65 -23.88 4.37
N ILE A 198 -2.49 -24.52 4.21
CA ILE A 198 -1.66 -24.45 2.99
C ILE A 198 -1.56 -25.87 2.40
N TYR A 199 -1.55 -25.96 1.07
CA TYR A 199 -1.31 -27.17 0.28
C TYR A 199 -0.25 -28.10 0.92
N PRO A 200 -0.43 -29.45 0.90
CA PRO A 200 -1.39 -30.23 0.10
C PRO A 200 -2.74 -30.56 0.77
N ASN A 201 -3.81 -29.91 0.31
CA ASN A 201 -5.19 -30.10 0.75
C ASN A 201 -6.18 -30.29 -0.41
N ASN A 202 -7.37 -30.81 -0.11
CA ASN A 202 -8.41 -31.30 -1.03
C ASN A 202 -8.63 -30.39 -2.27
N GLY A 203 -8.11 -30.79 -3.43
CA GLY A 203 -8.35 -30.05 -4.68
C GLY A 203 -7.54 -28.75 -4.83
N GLY A 204 -6.75 -28.37 -3.82
CA GLY A 204 -5.73 -27.34 -3.91
C GLY A 204 -4.55 -27.77 -4.79
N THR A 205 -3.73 -26.80 -5.22
CA THR A 205 -2.52 -27.08 -6.00
C THR A 205 -1.34 -26.39 -5.36
N GLY A 206 -0.17 -27.03 -5.30
CA GLY A 206 1.05 -26.37 -4.82
C GLY A 206 1.59 -25.29 -5.77
N ASN A 207 0.94 -25.04 -6.92
CA ASN A 207 1.34 -23.99 -7.86
C ASN A 207 0.82 -22.62 -7.42
N ILE A 208 1.65 -21.57 -7.59
CA ILE A 208 1.29 -20.18 -7.31
C ILE A 208 0.03 -19.73 -8.06
N ASP A 209 -0.29 -20.35 -9.21
CA ASP A 209 -1.48 -20.01 -9.98
C ASP A 209 -2.78 -20.64 -9.46
N GLY A 210 -2.72 -21.65 -8.60
CA GLY A 210 -3.91 -22.28 -8.03
C GLY A 210 -4.26 -21.78 -6.63
N ALA A 211 -5.27 -22.41 -6.01
CA ALA A 211 -5.56 -22.27 -4.59
C ALA A 211 -4.57 -23.15 -3.81
N TYR A 212 -3.38 -22.62 -3.56
CA TYR A 212 -2.38 -23.29 -2.72
C TYR A 212 -2.59 -23.02 -1.23
N VAL A 213 -3.52 -22.14 -0.88
CA VAL A 213 -3.82 -21.68 0.47
C VAL A 213 -5.32 -21.41 0.60
N ASP A 214 -5.86 -21.71 1.77
CA ASP A 214 -7.17 -21.25 2.21
C ASP A 214 -6.97 -19.94 2.97
N GLY A 215 -7.25 -18.84 2.29
CA GLY A 215 -6.91 -17.49 2.75
C GLY A 215 -6.52 -16.56 1.62
N LEU A 216 -5.51 -15.72 1.85
CA LEU A 216 -5.08 -14.67 0.91
C LEU A 216 -3.71 -14.98 0.32
N SER A 217 -3.58 -14.74 -0.99
CA SER A 217 -2.31 -14.72 -1.71
C SER A 217 -2.10 -13.33 -2.30
N ILE A 218 -1.03 -12.67 -1.88
CA ILE A 218 -0.60 -11.36 -2.41
C ILE A 218 0.56 -11.62 -3.36
N THR A 219 0.40 -11.20 -4.61
CA THR A 219 1.36 -11.47 -5.68
C THR A 219 1.53 -10.26 -6.60
N HIS A 220 2.58 -10.26 -7.41
CA HIS A 220 2.77 -9.31 -8.50
C HIS A 220 3.26 -10.03 -9.75
N GLY A 221 3.17 -9.33 -10.89
CA GLY A 221 3.48 -9.91 -12.20
C GLY A 221 2.38 -10.86 -12.68
N SER A 222 1.94 -10.71 -13.92
CA SER A 222 0.85 -11.54 -14.46
C SER A 222 1.36 -12.81 -15.14
N ASN A 223 2.58 -12.80 -15.68
CA ASN A 223 3.17 -13.97 -16.36
C ASN A 223 4.71 -13.85 -16.47
N PRO A 224 5.50 -14.47 -15.56
CA PRO A 224 5.05 -15.31 -14.46
C PRO A 224 4.54 -14.49 -13.26
N ARG A 225 3.61 -15.09 -12.51
CA ARG A 225 3.20 -14.61 -11.18
C ARG A 225 4.33 -14.80 -10.17
N GLN A 226 4.54 -13.81 -9.32
CA GLN A 226 5.56 -13.80 -8.28
C GLN A 226 4.95 -13.52 -6.91
N HIS A 227 5.42 -14.25 -5.91
CA HIS A 227 4.88 -14.20 -4.55
C HIS A 227 5.39 -12.97 -3.77
N ILE A 228 4.50 -12.35 -2.98
CA ILE A 228 4.85 -11.29 -2.01
C ILE A 228 4.59 -11.79 -0.59
N TRP A 229 3.35 -12.17 -0.30
CA TRP A 229 2.92 -12.57 1.04
C TRP A 229 1.73 -13.52 0.99
N THR A 230 1.61 -14.40 1.98
CA THR A 230 0.45 -15.29 2.17
C THR A 230 -0.18 -15.06 3.54
N TYR A 231 -1.50 -15.01 3.60
CA TYR A 231 -2.27 -15.11 4.84
C TYR A 231 -3.07 -16.41 4.80
N ALA A 232 -2.71 -17.38 5.63
CA ALA A 232 -3.32 -18.71 5.63
C ALA A 232 -4.25 -18.89 6.83
N VAL A 233 -5.28 -19.73 6.68
CA VAL A 233 -6.17 -20.11 7.78
C VAL A 233 -6.09 -21.59 8.03
N GLY A 234 -5.55 -21.98 9.18
CA GLY A 234 -5.48 -23.39 9.57
C GLY A 234 -6.85 -23.94 9.97
N TYR A 235 -6.97 -25.26 9.98
CA TYR A 235 -8.22 -25.94 10.34
C TYR A 235 -8.62 -25.69 11.79
N THR A 236 -7.65 -25.78 12.70
CA THR A 236 -7.85 -25.53 14.13
C THR A 236 -6.53 -25.22 14.81
N GLU A 237 -6.56 -24.36 15.84
CA GLU A 237 -5.39 -23.93 16.63
C GLU A 237 -4.64 -25.10 17.29
N ASN A 238 -5.39 -26.14 17.70
CA ASN A 238 -4.88 -27.23 18.55
C ASN A 238 -5.04 -28.63 17.94
N GLY A 239 -5.34 -28.73 16.64
CA GLY A 239 -5.72 -29.98 16.00
C GLY A 239 -4.63 -30.63 15.14
N ARG A 240 -5.05 -31.12 13.97
CA ARG A 240 -4.28 -32.09 13.16
C ARG A 240 -3.03 -31.46 12.52
N PRO A 241 -1.86 -32.13 12.54
CA PRO A 241 -0.61 -31.60 11.98
C PRO A 241 -0.59 -31.31 10.47
N VAL A 242 -1.55 -31.86 9.70
CA VAL A 242 -1.59 -31.82 8.22
C VAL A 242 -2.48 -30.73 7.65
N TYR A 243 -3.36 -30.13 8.46
CA TYR A 243 -4.20 -28.98 8.07
C TYR A 243 -4.00 -27.80 9.03
N SER A 244 -3.02 -27.92 9.92
CA SER A 244 -2.59 -26.87 10.82
C SER A 244 -1.69 -25.88 10.10
N CYS A 245 -1.56 -24.69 10.67
CA CYS A 245 -0.56 -23.74 10.21
C CYS A 245 0.85 -24.34 10.21
N PRO A 246 1.71 -24.00 9.21
CA PRO A 246 3.06 -24.55 9.14
C PRO A 246 3.93 -24.18 10.35
N CYS A 247 3.64 -23.05 10.99
CA CYS A 247 4.30 -22.58 12.21
C CYS A 247 3.85 -23.30 13.49
N ASN A 248 2.81 -24.14 13.45
CA ASN A 248 2.34 -24.84 14.65
C ASN A 248 3.40 -25.80 15.19
N ILE A 249 3.42 -25.95 16.52
CA ILE A 249 4.27 -26.94 17.19
C ILE A 249 3.92 -28.34 16.66
N ASN A 250 4.93 -29.06 16.18
CA ASN A 250 4.80 -30.39 15.56
C ASN A 250 3.95 -30.43 14.27
N SER A 251 3.73 -29.29 13.61
CA SER A 251 3.11 -29.27 12.28
C SER A 251 3.94 -30.09 11.29
N THR A 252 3.26 -30.89 10.47
CA THR A 252 3.87 -31.58 9.32
C THR A 252 3.64 -30.82 8.02
N THR A 253 2.84 -29.75 8.07
CA THR A 253 2.51 -28.91 6.94
C THR A 253 3.70 -28.01 6.62
N THR A 254 4.07 -27.93 5.34
CA THR A 254 5.16 -27.08 4.86
C THR A 254 4.63 -26.10 3.85
N SER A 255 5.07 -24.85 3.91
CA SER A 255 4.78 -23.88 2.87
C SER A 255 5.43 -24.29 1.54
N SER A 256 4.82 -23.85 0.44
CA SER A 256 5.45 -24.04 -0.88
C SER A 256 6.79 -23.29 -0.94
N PRO A 257 7.79 -23.77 -1.71
CA PRO A 257 9.13 -23.16 -1.73
C PRO A 257 9.16 -21.67 -2.10
N TYR A 258 8.22 -21.20 -2.93
CA TYR A 258 8.11 -19.78 -3.30
C TYR A 258 7.46 -18.91 -2.23
N VAL A 259 6.73 -19.50 -1.28
CA VAL A 259 6.18 -18.79 -0.10
C VAL A 259 7.25 -18.71 0.98
N GLY A 260 7.99 -19.80 1.24
CA GLY A 260 9.01 -19.84 2.27
C GLY A 260 8.46 -19.39 3.63
N ASN A 261 9.05 -18.32 4.19
CA ASN A 261 8.65 -17.74 5.48
C ASN A 261 7.80 -16.46 5.31
N ASP A 262 7.42 -16.10 4.09
CA ASP A 262 6.66 -14.88 3.80
C ASP A 262 5.14 -15.14 3.95
N TYR A 263 4.75 -15.54 5.16
CA TYR A 263 3.36 -15.82 5.50
C TYR A 263 3.00 -15.50 6.95
N TYR A 264 1.71 -15.22 7.18
CA TYR A 264 1.07 -15.40 8.48
C TYR A 264 0.03 -16.50 8.38
N CYS A 265 -0.18 -17.22 9.47
CA CYS A 265 -1.17 -18.28 9.54
C CYS A 265 -1.79 -18.33 10.93
N GLU A 266 -3.10 -18.49 10.99
CA GLU A 266 -3.86 -18.52 12.24
C GLU A 266 -5.15 -19.32 12.02
N SER A 267 -5.79 -19.79 13.08
CA SER A 267 -7.05 -20.54 12.99
C SER A 267 -8.05 -19.97 13.97
N GLY A 268 -9.25 -19.58 13.54
CA GLY A 268 -10.25 -19.00 14.46
C GLY A 268 -11.06 -20.03 15.26
N ALA A 269 -10.60 -21.27 15.29
CA ALA A 269 -11.35 -22.39 15.80
C ALA A 269 -10.44 -23.39 16.51
N THR A 270 -11.01 -24.05 17.50
CA THR A 270 -10.37 -25.18 18.19
C THR A 270 -11.03 -26.49 17.77
N SER A 271 -10.33 -27.60 17.99
CA SER A 271 -10.89 -28.94 17.81
C SER A 271 -12.18 -29.20 18.61
N SER A 272 -12.45 -28.40 19.65
CA SER A 272 -13.65 -28.52 20.47
C SER A 272 -14.87 -27.76 19.93
N ASN A 273 -14.66 -26.73 19.11
CA ASN A 273 -15.74 -25.86 18.60
C ASN A 273 -15.88 -25.89 17.06
N ILE A 274 -14.97 -26.56 16.36
CA ILE A 274 -14.98 -26.68 14.89
C ILE A 274 -16.27 -27.36 14.42
N GLN A 275 -16.96 -26.72 13.46
CA GLN A 275 -18.25 -27.14 12.92
C GLN A 275 -18.35 -26.70 11.46
N ASN A 276 -18.94 -27.56 10.64
CA ASN A 276 -19.22 -27.22 9.25
C ASN A 276 -20.22 -26.06 9.19
N ASN A 277 -20.05 -25.19 8.18
CA ASN A 277 -20.92 -24.05 7.90
C ASN A 277 -21.05 -23.05 9.08
N ARG A 278 -20.03 -22.96 9.94
CA ARG A 278 -20.01 -22.04 11.08
C ARG A 278 -19.06 -20.87 10.83
N PHE A 279 -19.48 -19.69 11.25
CA PHE A 279 -18.66 -18.48 11.27
C PHE A 279 -18.01 -18.29 12.66
N TYR A 280 -16.73 -17.93 12.68
CA TYR A 280 -15.95 -17.67 13.89
C TYR A 280 -15.54 -16.18 13.94
N PRO A 281 -16.37 -15.32 14.58
CA PRO A 281 -16.12 -13.87 14.63
C PRO A 281 -15.26 -13.42 15.81
N ASP A 282 -15.14 -14.25 16.84
CA ASP A 282 -14.57 -13.88 18.15
C ASP A 282 -13.04 -13.98 18.17
N ASP A 283 -12.48 -14.75 17.23
CA ASP A 283 -11.05 -14.89 17.03
C ASP A 283 -10.71 -14.38 15.64
N ILE A 284 -9.97 -13.27 15.59
CA ILE A 284 -9.77 -12.48 14.37
C ILE A 284 -8.45 -12.89 13.73
N MET A 285 -8.51 -13.34 12.48
CA MET A 285 -7.32 -13.89 11.84
C MET A 285 -6.27 -12.83 11.55
N TRP A 286 -5.03 -13.22 11.86
CA TRP A 286 -3.78 -12.52 11.55
C TRP A 286 -3.58 -11.24 12.35
N ASP A 287 -4.18 -11.18 13.54
CA ASP A 287 -4.02 -10.06 14.46
C ASP A 287 -2.95 -10.32 15.55
N GLY A 288 -2.42 -11.55 15.61
CA GLY A 288 -1.36 -11.96 16.51
C GLY A 288 -1.83 -12.20 17.94
N GLN A 289 -3.13 -12.33 18.16
CA GLN A 289 -3.75 -12.57 19.45
C GLN A 289 -4.46 -13.91 19.44
N GLN A 290 -4.82 -14.40 20.63
CA GLN A 290 -5.66 -15.60 20.79
C GLN A 290 -5.08 -16.91 20.20
N CYS A 291 -3.82 -16.91 19.78
CA CYS A 291 -3.12 -18.09 19.29
C CYS A 291 -2.62 -18.96 20.45
N ASP A 292 -3.45 -19.89 20.89
CA ASP A 292 -3.15 -20.75 22.02
C ASP A 292 -2.45 -22.07 21.62
N TYR A 293 -1.79 -22.68 22.60
CA TYR A 293 -1.30 -24.06 22.55
C TYR A 293 -0.31 -24.37 21.39
N LEU A 294 -0.75 -25.04 20.31
CA LEU A 294 0.14 -25.40 19.20
C LEU A 294 0.38 -24.24 18.25
N GLU A 295 -0.56 -23.29 18.16
CA GLU A 295 -0.50 -22.17 17.22
C GLU A 295 0.29 -20.97 17.74
N PHE A 296 0.63 -20.94 19.04
CA PHE A 296 1.42 -19.86 19.66
C PHE A 296 2.62 -19.36 18.83
N PRO A 297 3.47 -20.21 18.20
CA PRO A 297 4.60 -19.72 17.41
C PRO A 297 4.18 -18.87 16.19
N CYS A 298 2.98 -19.09 15.65
CA CYS A 298 2.47 -18.34 14.52
C CYS A 298 2.22 -16.86 14.81
N CYS A 299 2.01 -16.53 16.08
CA CYS A 299 1.68 -15.18 16.54
C CYS A 299 2.85 -14.50 17.27
N SER A 300 4.04 -15.09 17.16
CA SER A 300 5.25 -14.59 17.83
C SER A 300 5.96 -13.47 17.07
N SER A 301 5.58 -13.19 15.83
CA SER A 301 6.22 -12.13 15.04
C SER A 301 5.86 -10.76 15.59
N SER A 302 6.89 -9.95 15.87
CA SER A 302 6.72 -8.58 16.38
C SER A 302 6.12 -7.60 15.37
N THR A 303 5.98 -8.00 14.10
CA THR A 303 5.45 -7.13 13.05
C THR A 303 3.97 -7.37 12.78
N ILE A 304 3.37 -8.48 13.23
CA ILE A 304 1.94 -8.76 13.04
C ILE A 304 1.10 -7.59 13.60
N PRO A 305 0.08 -7.09 12.87
CA PRO A 305 -0.52 -7.63 11.63
C PRO A 305 0.17 -7.23 10.31
N TRP A 306 1.26 -6.47 10.39
CA TRP A 306 1.96 -5.87 9.26
C TRP A 306 3.12 -6.74 8.76
N PHE A 307 3.10 -7.09 7.48
CA PHE A 307 4.27 -7.64 6.81
C PHE A 307 5.08 -6.55 6.12
N ILE A 308 6.38 -6.82 5.93
CA ILE A 308 7.26 -6.01 5.08
C ILE A 308 8.08 -6.97 4.22
N LYS A 309 7.96 -6.82 2.90
CA LYS A 309 8.68 -7.63 1.92
C LYS A 309 9.56 -6.73 1.06
N THR A 310 10.84 -7.07 0.98
CA THR A 310 11.76 -6.50 -0.02
C THR A 310 11.82 -7.45 -1.22
N LEU A 311 11.55 -6.92 -2.40
CA LEU A 311 11.61 -7.65 -3.67
C LEU A 311 13.06 -7.72 -4.17
N PRO A 312 13.43 -8.78 -4.91
CA PRO A 312 14.81 -8.96 -5.40
C PRO A 312 15.22 -7.92 -6.45
N GLN A 313 14.25 -7.26 -7.09
CA GLN A 313 14.46 -6.22 -8.09
C GLN A 313 13.32 -5.20 -8.05
N SER A 314 13.59 -4.00 -8.57
CA SER A 314 12.56 -2.98 -8.77
C SER A 314 11.57 -3.43 -9.84
N VAL A 315 10.27 -3.27 -9.56
CA VAL A 315 9.19 -3.61 -10.49
C VAL A 315 8.17 -2.47 -10.59
N THR A 316 7.31 -2.54 -11.59
CA THR A 316 6.17 -1.63 -11.79
C THR A 316 4.83 -2.36 -11.84
N ASP A 317 4.85 -3.66 -11.55
CA ASP A 317 3.67 -4.51 -11.64
C ASP A 317 2.57 -4.02 -10.69
N ASP A 318 1.31 -4.16 -11.10
CA ASP A 318 0.21 -4.02 -10.16
C ASP A 318 0.25 -5.17 -9.14
N ILE A 319 -0.26 -4.92 -7.93
CA ILE A 319 -0.37 -5.95 -6.89
C ILE A 319 -1.72 -6.66 -7.02
N GLU A 320 -1.67 -7.97 -7.12
CA GLU A 320 -2.85 -8.85 -7.10
C GLU A 320 -3.09 -9.36 -5.68
N LEU A 321 -4.31 -9.16 -5.19
CA LEU A 321 -4.83 -9.83 -3.99
C LEU A 321 -5.80 -10.93 -4.43
N ARG A 322 -5.52 -12.16 -4.03
CA ARG A 322 -6.36 -13.32 -4.33
C ARG A 322 -6.91 -13.90 -3.04
N MET A 323 -8.22 -14.13 -3.02
CA MET A 323 -8.90 -14.89 -1.98
C MET A 323 -9.09 -16.31 -2.52
N CYS A 324 -8.42 -17.26 -1.90
CA CYS A 324 -8.31 -18.64 -2.36
C CYS A 324 -8.89 -19.59 -1.33
N SER A 325 -9.47 -20.68 -1.82
CA SER A 325 -9.77 -21.84 -0.99
C SER A 325 -9.81 -23.11 -1.83
N SER A 326 -9.41 -24.22 -1.21
CA SER A 326 -9.33 -25.55 -1.80
C SER A 326 -10.71 -26.19 -1.99
N GLU A 327 -11.69 -25.75 -1.21
CA GLU A 327 -13.10 -26.15 -1.24
C GLU A 327 -14.07 -24.96 -1.35
N GLY A 328 -15.36 -25.26 -1.50
CA GLY A 328 -16.39 -24.30 -1.86
C GLY A 328 -17.21 -23.90 -0.64
N TYR A 329 -17.78 -22.68 -0.67
CA TYR A 329 -18.82 -22.32 0.29
C TYR A 329 -20.01 -23.31 0.16
N PRO A 330 -20.61 -23.80 1.26
CA PRO A 330 -20.38 -23.39 2.66
C PRO A 330 -19.35 -24.25 3.43
N ASN A 331 -18.57 -25.11 2.79
CA ASN A 331 -17.63 -25.95 3.53
C ASN A 331 -16.53 -25.13 4.20
N GLU A 332 -15.96 -24.17 3.46
CA GLU A 332 -14.95 -23.25 3.99
C GLU A 332 -15.04 -21.88 3.31
N ALA A 333 -14.63 -20.85 4.04
CA ALA A 333 -14.39 -19.52 3.50
C ALA A 333 -13.47 -18.71 4.42
N THR A 334 -12.78 -17.74 3.83
CA THR A 334 -11.89 -16.81 4.57
C THR A 334 -12.28 -15.37 4.26
N PRO A 335 -13.46 -14.90 4.71
CA PRO A 335 -13.91 -13.55 4.40
C PRO A 335 -13.08 -12.50 5.16
N ILE A 336 -12.92 -11.32 4.56
CA ILE A 336 -12.10 -10.21 5.09
C ILE A 336 -12.88 -8.90 5.19
N ASP A 337 -12.47 -8.04 6.11
CA ASP A 337 -12.97 -6.67 6.20
C ASP A 337 -11.89 -5.58 6.05
N ILE A 338 -10.62 -5.88 6.36
CA ILE A 338 -9.51 -4.93 6.20
C ILE A 338 -8.44 -5.49 5.28
N ILE A 339 -8.01 -4.67 4.31
CA ILE A 339 -6.74 -4.80 3.60
C ILE A 339 -6.11 -3.43 3.49
N GLU A 340 -4.84 -3.30 3.84
CA GLU A 340 -4.03 -2.15 3.44
C GLU A 340 -2.74 -2.64 2.78
N ILE A 341 -2.38 -2.06 1.64
CA ILE A 341 -1.14 -2.39 0.92
C ILE A 341 -0.45 -1.09 0.50
N TYR A 342 0.84 -1.01 0.81
CA TYR A 342 1.72 0.10 0.53
C TYR A 342 2.94 -0.37 -0.27
N ILE A 343 3.45 0.51 -1.13
CA ILE A 343 4.70 0.30 -1.87
C ILE A 343 5.69 1.44 -1.61
N HIS A 344 6.97 1.11 -1.68
CA HIS A 344 8.09 2.05 -1.54
C HIS A 344 9.27 1.66 -2.45
#